data_AF-A0A6A9SSQ2-F1
#
_entry.id   AF-A0A6A9SSQ2-F1
#
_cell.length_a   1.000
_cell.length_b   1.000
_cell.length_c   1.000
_cell.angle_alpha   90.00
_cell.angle_beta   90.00
_cell.angle_gamma   90.00
#
_symmetry.space_group_name_H-M   'P 1'
#
loop_
_entity.id
_entity.type
_entity.pdbx_description
1 polymer ?
#
loop_
_entity_poly.entity_id
_entity_poly.type
_entity_poly.pdbx_seq_one_letter_code
_entity_poly.pdbx_strand_id
1 'polypeptide(L)'
;MTTRPQLHTETSKAAGILAVALFGFLSAVFLTSGFGTATGFAEGSITRSIGYAMFNLDAGDFASEGFLVSFITIAIVLDAALDGAVMLAKKDEEGDS
;
A
#
# COMPACT_ATOMS: atom_id res chain seq x y z
N MET A 1 -42.09 -32.35 38.02
CA MET A 1 -40.99 -33.32 37.84
C MET A 1 -39.97 -32.68 36.91
N THR A 2 -38.79 -32.31 37.39
CA THR A 2 -37.74 -31.70 36.55
C THR A 2 -36.58 -32.67 36.44
N THR A 3 -36.29 -33.13 35.22
CA THR A 3 -35.16 -34.00 34.90
C THR A 3 -33.86 -33.34 35.35
N ARG A 4 -33.04 -34.06 36.14
CA ARG A 4 -31.74 -33.57 36.60
C ARG A 4 -30.77 -33.47 35.40
N PRO A 5 -29.95 -32.41 35.32
CA PRO A 5 -28.94 -32.29 34.29
C PRO A 5 -27.90 -33.40 34.44
N GLN A 6 -27.75 -34.23 33.42
CA GLN A 6 -26.70 -35.24 33.34
C GLN A 6 -25.55 -34.68 32.53
N LEU A 7 -24.33 -34.84 33.01
CA LEU A 7 -23.14 -34.49 32.25
C LEU A 7 -23.00 -35.49 31.10
N HIS A 8 -23.07 -35.01 29.86
CA HIS A 8 -22.90 -35.81 28.64
C HIS A 8 -21.45 -36.33 28.57
N THR A 9 -21.20 -37.43 29.28
CA THR A 9 -19.86 -38.00 29.50
C THR A 9 -19.38 -38.86 28.32
N GLU A 10 -20.31 -39.26 27.44
CA GLU A 10 -20.05 -40.05 26.24
C GLU A 10 -19.40 -39.21 25.11
N THR A 11 -19.58 -37.89 25.12
CA THR A 11 -18.95 -36.99 24.15
C THR A 11 -17.53 -36.65 24.60
N SER A 12 -16.61 -37.53 24.17
CA SER A 12 -15.25 -37.25 23.72
C SER A 12 -14.26 -36.73 24.77
N LYS A 13 -13.88 -37.58 25.72
CA LYS A 13 -12.59 -37.45 26.44
C LYS A 13 -11.42 -37.22 25.45
N ALA A 14 -11.51 -37.81 24.26
CA ALA A 14 -10.60 -37.60 23.16
C ALA A 14 -10.51 -36.12 22.71
N ALA A 15 -11.63 -35.39 22.66
CA ALA A 15 -11.65 -33.97 22.33
C ALA A 15 -10.99 -33.13 23.43
N GLY A 16 -11.17 -33.50 24.71
CA GLY A 16 -10.46 -32.85 25.82
C GLY A 16 -8.94 -33.02 25.71
N ILE A 17 -8.48 -34.24 25.40
CA ILE A 17 -7.05 -34.53 25.17
C ILE A 17 -6.51 -33.76 23.95
N LEU A 18 -7.27 -33.73 22.86
CA LEU A 18 -6.92 -32.97 21.65
C LEU A 18 -6.81 -31.47 21.94
N ALA A 19 -7.70 -30.90 22.75
CA ALA A 19 -7.66 -29.49 23.11
C ALA A 19 -6.38 -29.14 23.90
N VAL A 20 -5.99 -29.98 24.87
CA VAL A 20 -4.77 -29.77 25.65
C VAL A 20 -3.53 -29.92 24.78
N ALA A 21 -3.50 -30.91 23.88
CA ALA A 21 -2.42 -31.10 22.93
C ALA A 21 -2.27 -29.90 21.99
N LEU A 22 -3.37 -29.40 21.43
CA LEU A 22 -3.38 -28.23 20.55
C LEU A 22 -2.93 -26.97 21.30
N PHE A 23 -3.37 -26.79 22.55
CA PHE A 23 -2.95 -25.66 23.39
C PHE A 23 -1.44 -25.69 23.65
N GLY A 24 -0.89 -26.86 24.00
CA GLY A 24 0.55 -27.03 24.20
C GLY A 24 1.34 -26.73 22.91
N PHE A 25 0.85 -27.22 21.77
CA PHE A 25 1.45 -26.96 20.46
C PHE A 25 1.48 -25.46 20.13
N LEU A 26 0.34 -24.76 20.24
CA LEU A 26 0.26 -23.32 19.98
C LEU A 26 1.12 -22.52 20.96
N SER A 27 1.13 -22.90 22.23
CA SER A 27 1.99 -22.28 23.25
C SER A 27 3.46 -22.41 22.88
N ALA A 28 3.89 -23.60 22.45
CA ALA A 28 5.26 -23.83 21.98
C ALA A 28 5.56 -22.96 20.74
N VAL A 29 4.67 -22.92 19.75
CA VAL A 29 4.84 -22.07 18.55
C VAL A 29 4.97 -20.60 18.95
N PHE A 30 4.08 -20.06 19.78
CA PHE A 30 4.13 -18.63 20.14
C PHE A 30 5.34 -18.27 21.01
N LEU A 31 5.78 -19.15 21.91
CA LEU A 31 6.94 -18.88 22.76
C LEU A 31 8.27 -19.03 22.01
N THR A 32 8.32 -19.88 20.97
CA THR A 32 9.52 -20.11 20.17
C THR A 32 9.57 -19.25 18.90
N SER A 33 8.43 -18.70 18.48
CA SER A 33 8.35 -17.81 17.32
C SER A 33 8.89 -16.43 17.68
N GLY A 34 9.99 -16.05 17.06
CA GLY A 34 10.44 -14.67 17.02
C GLY A 34 9.87 -13.98 15.78
N PHE A 35 9.15 -12.88 15.96
CA PHE A 35 9.19 -11.84 14.94
C PHE A 35 10.56 -11.20 15.09
N GLY A 36 11.39 -11.23 14.05
CA GLY A 36 12.69 -10.57 14.07
C GLY A 36 12.55 -9.07 14.42
N THR A 37 13.66 -8.35 14.48
CA THR A 37 13.59 -6.88 14.63
C THR A 37 12.79 -6.32 13.45
N ALA A 38 11.69 -5.62 13.73
CA ALA A 38 10.96 -4.89 12.71
C ALA A 38 11.90 -3.83 12.13
N THR A 39 12.40 -4.08 10.92
CA THR A 39 13.18 -3.09 10.19
C THR A 39 12.24 -1.95 9.81
N GLY A 40 12.58 -0.72 10.21
CA GLY A 40 11.85 0.47 9.78
C GLY A 40 11.96 0.70 8.27
N PHE A 41 11.32 1.74 7.76
CA PHE A 41 11.54 2.18 6.38
C PHE A 41 13.03 2.51 6.17
N ALA A 42 13.53 2.24 4.97
CA ALA A 42 14.89 2.63 4.60
C ALA A 42 15.06 4.15 4.74
N GLU A 43 16.23 4.56 5.24
CA GLU A 43 16.58 5.97 5.38
C GLU A 43 16.72 6.61 4.00
N GLY A 44 16.16 7.81 3.83
CA GLY A 44 16.23 8.54 2.56
C GLY A 44 15.06 9.50 2.38
N SER A 45 15.24 10.51 1.53
CA SER A 45 14.19 11.47 1.20
C SER A 45 13.43 11.03 -0.05
N ILE A 46 12.18 10.59 0.14
CA ILE A 46 11.30 10.18 -0.96
C ILE A 46 11.11 11.34 -1.95
N THR A 47 10.86 12.55 -1.45
CA THR A 47 10.67 13.74 -2.29
C THR A 47 11.88 14.03 -3.17
N ARG A 48 13.10 13.87 -2.63
CA ARG A 48 14.33 14.07 -3.38
C ARG A 48 14.52 12.99 -4.45
N SER A 49 14.30 11.73 -4.10
CA SER A 49 14.39 10.61 -5.05
C SER A 49 13.38 10.75 -6.20
N ILE A 50 12.16 11.22 -5.92
CA ILE A 50 11.18 11.55 -6.97
C ILE A 50 11.73 12.62 -7.91
N GLY A 51 12.33 13.69 -7.37
CA GLY A 51 12.96 14.74 -8.17
C GLY A 51 14.05 14.21 -9.09
N TYR A 52 14.94 13.33 -8.59
CA TYR A 52 15.96 12.70 -9.42
C TYR A 52 15.37 11.78 -10.49
N ALA A 53 14.35 10.99 -10.15
CA ALA A 53 13.66 10.11 -11.10
C ALA A 53 12.99 10.90 -12.24
N MET A 54 12.39 12.05 -11.96
CA MET A 54 11.77 12.93 -12.96
C MET A 54 12.74 13.39 -14.05
N PHE A 55 14.02 13.57 -13.69
CA PHE A 55 15.06 14.02 -14.62
C PHE A 55 16.03 12.91 -15.06
N ASN A 56 15.70 11.65 -14.75
CA ASN A 56 16.54 10.48 -15.06
C ASN A 56 17.98 10.62 -14.51
N LEU A 57 18.09 11.09 -13.26
CA LEU A 57 19.35 11.28 -12.55
C LEU A 57 19.60 10.13 -11.57
N ASP A 58 20.80 9.57 -11.58
CA ASP A 58 21.22 8.47 -10.71
C ASP A 58 21.78 9.00 -9.36
N ALA A 59 20.88 9.58 -8.55
CA ALA A 59 21.23 10.15 -7.24
C ALA A 59 20.13 9.92 -6.17
N GLY A 60 19.13 9.09 -6.47
CA GLY A 60 18.04 8.77 -5.56
C GLY A 60 18.47 7.84 -4.43
N ASP A 61 17.89 8.03 -3.25
CA ASP A 61 18.06 7.11 -2.10
C ASP A 61 17.34 5.78 -2.32
N PHE A 62 16.44 5.71 -3.31
CA PHE A 62 15.61 4.55 -3.63
C PHE A 62 15.68 4.24 -5.11
N ALA A 63 15.67 2.95 -5.45
CA ALA A 63 15.61 2.51 -6.84
C ALA A 63 14.28 2.92 -7.48
N SER A 64 14.36 3.56 -8.65
CA SER A 64 13.20 4.02 -9.42
C SER A 64 13.52 4.07 -10.90
N GLU A 65 12.50 3.88 -11.73
CA GLU A 65 12.59 4.14 -13.16
C GLU A 65 12.70 5.65 -13.46
N GLY A 66 13.30 5.98 -14.60
CA GLY A 66 13.36 7.36 -15.08
C GLY A 66 12.05 7.81 -15.73
N PHE A 67 11.58 9.02 -15.37
CA PHE A 67 10.31 9.59 -15.87
C PHE A 67 10.51 10.79 -16.80
N LEU A 68 11.71 10.98 -17.36
CA LEU A 68 12.03 12.15 -18.18
C LEU A 68 11.09 12.33 -19.37
N VAL A 69 10.77 11.23 -20.08
CA VAL A 69 9.84 11.29 -21.22
C VAL A 69 8.45 11.73 -20.77
N SER A 70 7.96 11.17 -19.67
CA SER A 70 6.66 11.55 -19.10
C SER A 70 6.64 13.01 -18.66
N PHE A 71 7.70 13.49 -18.01
CA PHE A 71 7.85 14.87 -17.58
C PHE A 71 7.75 15.85 -18.76
N ILE A 72 8.49 15.59 -19.84
CA ILE A 72 8.45 16.42 -21.05
C ILE A 72 7.08 16.31 -21.76
N THR A 73 6.49 15.12 -21.81
CA THR A 73 5.16 14.93 -22.41
C THR A 73 4.10 15.76 -21.69
N ILE A 74 4.13 15.77 -20.35
CA ILE A 74 3.23 16.60 -19.55
C ILE A 74 3.43 18.08 -19.87
N ALA A 75 4.68 18.55 -19.99
CA ALA A 75 4.95 19.94 -20.35
C ALA A 75 4.32 20.32 -21.70
N ILE A 76 4.50 19.48 -22.73
CA ILE A 76 3.92 19.71 -24.07
C ILE A 76 2.38 19.70 -24.01
N VAL A 77 1.79 18.75 -23.29
CA VAL A 77 0.33 18.66 -23.16
C VAL A 77 -0.23 19.87 -22.44
N LEU A 78 0.43 20.33 -21.37
CA LEU A 78 0.00 21.52 -20.63
C LEU A 78 0.12 22.79 -21.46
N ASP A 79 1.16 22.91 -22.29
CA ASP A 79 1.35 24.03 -23.22
C ASP A 79 0.22 24.08 -24.26
N ALA A 80 -0.04 22.97 -24.95
CA ALA A 80 -1.13 22.88 -25.92
C ALA A 80 -2.52 23.08 -25.28
N ALA A 81 -2.72 22.59 -24.06
CA ALA A 81 -3.96 22.80 -23.31
C ALA A 81 -4.15 24.28 -22.94
N LEU A 82 -3.08 24.97 -22.56
CA LEU A 82 -3.10 26.40 -22.29
C LEU A 82 -3.42 27.20 -23.55
N ASP A 83 -2.75 26.91 -24.67
CA ASP A 83 -3.02 27.54 -25.96
C ASP A 83 -4.46 27.31 -26.41
N GLY A 84 -4.96 26.08 -26.29
CA GLY A 84 -6.35 25.74 -26.58
C GLY A 84 -7.33 26.50 -25.69
N ALA A 85 -7.06 26.59 -24.40
CA ALA A 85 -7.88 27.36 -23.46
C ALA A 85 -7.91 28.85 -23.81
N VAL A 86 -6.75 29.43 -24.16
CA VAL A 86 -6.64 30.84 -24.55
C VAL A 86 -7.36 31.10 -25.87
N MET A 87 -7.17 30.25 -26.89
CA MET A 87 -7.87 30.35 -28.17
C MET A 87 -9.39 30.32 -27.97
N LEU A 88 -9.90 29.40 -27.16
CA LEU A 88 -11.34 29.28 -26.87
C LEU A 88 -11.90 30.43 -26.05
N ALA A 89 -11.08 31.05 -25.19
CA ALA A 89 -11.50 32.19 -24.38
C ALA A 89 -11.58 33.50 -25.16
N LYS A 90 -10.88 33.61 -26.30
CA LYS A 90 -10.94 34.80 -27.15
C LYS A 90 -12.31 34.86 -27.82
N LYS A 91 -12.99 36.00 -27.64
CA LYS A 91 -14.21 36.33 -28.38
C LYS A 91 -13.79 37.13 -29.62
N ASP A 92 -14.28 36.73 -30.79
CA ASP A 92 -14.06 37.50 -32.01
C ASP A 92 -14.83 38.82 -31.90
N GLU A 93 -14.12 39.94 -31.94
CA GLU A 93 -14.69 41.29 -32.03
C GLU A 93 -14.97 41.71 -33.49
N GLU A 94 -14.83 40.79 -34.45
CA GLU A 94 -15.14 41.04 -35.87
C GLU A 94 -16.65 41.03 -36.11
N GLY A 95 -17.29 42.14 -35.73
CA GLY A 95 -18.69 42.41 -35.99
C GLY A 95 -19.09 43.88 -35.83
N ASP A 96 -18.13 44.82 -35.83
CA ASP A 96 -18.43 46.26 -35.80
C ASP A 96 -17.58 47.03 -36.83
N SER A 97 -18.15 47.17 -38.03
CA SER A 97 -18.01 48.21 -39.09
C SER A 97 -18.02 47.67 -40.52
#